data_AF-A0A257XBN2-F1
#
_entry.id   AF-A0A257XBN2-F1
#
_cell.length_a   1.000
_cell.length_b   1.000
_cell.length_c   1.000
_cell.angle_alpha   90.00
_cell.angle_beta   90.00
_cell.angle_gamma   90.00
#
_symmetry.space_group_name_H-M   'P 1'
#
loop_
_entity.id
_entity.type
_entity.pdbx_description
1 polymer ?
#
loop_
_entity_poly.entity_id
_entity_poly.type
_entity_poly.pdbx_seq_one_letter_code
_entity_poly.pdbx_strand_id
1 'polypeptide(L)'
;MFRRAANAMPRDLAQVLIGLGLMLMSLHRLIDLITPYEDAPDLRMLMGAVSTTPLVAMLVAAVMTWIAHSSVAVVLLAMSLAVKGVVPPEAAFALVVGANVGSALNPVLEASSASDPTSRRMPFGNLLNRLFGAALALLFLEQVSVVMVWYQPDTARAVADFHTAFNLILAVLFLPILGPYARMLTKLFPDRPLAADPGQPLYLDAGVVRTPIVALGNAAREALRLADFLETMLRCVRLALEKDSPDRIPEARRIDEVMDRLNGAIQAYLMTLDPDALDEHDRRRMDEILAFASNMIHAGDVIDNSMISVAANRLKRGLAFSTSGRSDVMEVFDRIEANLRTAA
;
A
#
# COMPACT_ATOMS: atom_id res chain seq x y z
N MET A 1 7.54 18.04 -13.18
CA MET A 1 8.74 18.74 -12.67
C MET A 1 9.50 17.73 -11.80
N PHE A 2 10.45 16.99 -12.38
CA PHE A 2 11.14 15.89 -11.70
C PHE A 2 12.24 16.45 -10.79
N ARG A 3 12.11 16.29 -9.47
CA ARG A 3 13.16 16.62 -8.49
C ARG A 3 14.29 15.59 -8.61
N ARG A 4 15.44 16.00 -9.17
CA ARG A 4 16.70 15.28 -9.01
C ARG A 4 17.18 15.47 -7.57
N ALA A 5 17.20 14.39 -6.79
CA ALA A 5 17.90 14.36 -5.52
C ALA A 5 19.41 14.39 -5.82
N ALA A 6 20.05 15.52 -5.56
CA ALA A 6 21.50 15.64 -5.58
C ALA A 6 22.04 14.99 -4.29
N ASN A 7 22.73 13.84 -4.44
CA ASN A 7 23.65 13.19 -3.48
C ASN A 7 23.36 11.72 -3.07
N ALA A 8 22.43 11.00 -3.72
CA ALA A 8 22.20 9.56 -3.43
C ALA A 8 22.96 8.56 -4.34
N MET A 9 23.72 9.03 -5.35
CA MET A 9 23.98 8.17 -6.52
C MET A 9 25.12 7.11 -6.39
N PRO A 10 26.29 7.35 -5.78
CA PRO A 10 27.39 6.38 -5.87
C PRO A 10 27.26 5.20 -4.90
N ARG A 11 26.85 5.45 -3.66
CA ARG A 11 26.77 4.44 -2.59
C ARG A 11 25.61 3.48 -2.82
N ASP A 12 24.44 4.01 -3.17
CA ASP A 12 23.25 3.20 -3.40
C ASP A 12 23.42 2.37 -4.69
N LEU A 13 24.02 2.95 -5.73
CA LEU A 13 24.39 2.22 -6.94
C LEU A 13 25.43 1.12 -6.65
N ALA A 14 26.44 1.40 -5.83
CA ALA A 14 27.41 0.39 -5.41
C ALA A 14 26.76 -0.75 -4.62
N GLN A 15 25.83 -0.45 -3.71
CA GLN A 15 25.07 -1.46 -2.97
C GLN A 15 24.18 -2.31 -3.90
N VAL A 16 23.50 -1.70 -4.87
CA VAL A 16 22.73 -2.41 -5.89
C VAL A 16 23.62 -3.32 -6.73
N LEU A 17 24.78 -2.83 -7.19
CA LEU A 17 25.72 -3.62 -7.98
C LEU A 17 26.34 -4.77 -7.20
N ILE A 18 26.68 -4.55 -5.91
CA ILE A 18 27.17 -5.62 -5.02
C ILE A 18 26.06 -6.65 -4.79
N GLY A 19 24.84 -6.22 -4.48
CA GLY A 19 23.70 -7.12 -4.28
C GLY A 19 23.38 -7.95 -5.52
N LEU A 20 23.41 -7.33 -6.71
CA LEU A 20 23.26 -8.01 -7.99
C LEU A 20 24.41 -9.00 -8.23
N GLY A 21 25.66 -8.60 -8.01
CA GLY A 21 26.83 -9.45 -8.18
C GLY A 21 26.79 -10.68 -7.27
N LEU A 22 26.43 -10.51 -5.99
CA LEU A 22 26.25 -11.60 -5.03
C LEU A 22 25.09 -12.52 -5.41
N MET A 23 23.96 -11.98 -5.90
CA MET A 23 22.83 -12.77 -6.39
C MET A 23 23.22 -13.63 -7.60
N LEU A 24 23.91 -13.03 -8.59
CA LEU A 24 24.39 -13.73 -9.78
C LEU A 24 25.42 -14.81 -9.44
N MET A 25 26.37 -14.53 -8.54
CA MET A 25 27.35 -15.49 -8.07
C MET A 25 26.70 -16.65 -7.30
N SER A 26 25.72 -16.35 -6.44
CA SER A 26 24.99 -17.36 -5.67
C SER A 26 24.18 -18.27 -6.60
N LEU A 27 23.57 -17.71 -7.63
CA LEU A 27 22.85 -18.47 -8.64
C LEU A 27 23.82 -19.38 -9.42
N HIS A 28 24.96 -18.87 -9.87
CA HIS A 28 25.98 -19.66 -10.54
C HIS A 28 26.42 -20.87 -9.69
N ARG A 29 26.71 -20.62 -8.40
CA ARG A 29 27.06 -21.68 -7.44
C ARG A 29 25.92 -22.68 -7.21
N LEU A 30 24.66 -22.22 -7.15
CA LEU A 30 23.49 -23.10 -6.98
C LEU A 30 23.39 -24.11 -8.12
N ILE A 31 23.66 -23.71 -9.35
CA ILE A 31 23.64 -24.62 -10.50
C ILE A 31 24.79 -25.64 -10.41
N ASP A 32 25.99 -25.21 -9.99
CA ASP A 32 27.12 -26.11 -9.77
C ASP A 32 26.87 -27.09 -8.62
N LEU A 33 26.10 -26.68 -7.60
CA LEU A 33 25.67 -27.53 -6.49
C LEU A 33 24.59 -28.54 -6.90
N ILE A 34 23.76 -28.25 -7.91
CA ILE A 34 22.71 -29.15 -8.38
C ILE A 34 23.27 -30.23 -9.32
N THR A 35 24.33 -29.91 -10.08
CA THR A 35 24.93 -30.79 -11.10
C THR A 35 25.33 -32.19 -10.56
N PRO A 36 25.93 -32.33 -9.35
CA PRO A 36 26.25 -33.65 -8.77
C PRO A 36 25.04 -34.45 -8.27
N TYR A 37 23.91 -33.79 -8.04
CA TYR A 37 22.68 -34.42 -7.55
C TYR A 37 21.72 -34.77 -8.68
N GLU A 38 22.09 -34.54 -9.95
CA GLU A 38 21.34 -35.01 -11.11
C GLU A 38 21.03 -36.51 -11.04
N ASP A 39 21.86 -37.28 -10.32
CA ASP A 39 21.63 -38.71 -10.16
C ASP A 39 20.60 -39.08 -9.08
N ALA A 40 20.13 -38.15 -8.25
CA ALA A 40 19.12 -38.42 -7.23
C ALA A 40 17.76 -38.75 -7.87
N PRO A 41 17.11 -39.88 -7.50
CA PRO A 41 15.86 -40.32 -8.12
C PRO A 41 14.75 -39.26 -8.10
N ASP A 42 14.59 -38.57 -6.96
CA ASP A 42 13.56 -37.56 -6.78
C ASP A 42 13.82 -36.30 -7.61
N LEU A 43 15.09 -35.90 -7.74
CA LEU A 43 15.46 -34.74 -8.56
C LEU A 43 15.29 -35.05 -10.05
N ARG A 44 15.65 -36.26 -10.51
CA ARG A 44 15.39 -36.67 -11.89
C ARG A 44 13.91 -36.71 -12.21
N MET A 45 13.09 -37.23 -11.29
CA MET A 45 11.65 -37.27 -11.48
C MET A 45 11.07 -35.85 -11.58
N LEU A 46 11.51 -34.93 -10.71
CA LEU A 46 11.11 -33.54 -10.76
C LEU A 46 11.57 -32.85 -12.05
N MET A 47 12.85 -32.98 -12.42
CA MET A 47 13.39 -32.39 -13.66
C MET A 47 12.74 -32.98 -14.91
N GLY A 48 12.47 -34.28 -14.92
CA GLY A 48 11.70 -34.93 -15.99
C GLY A 48 10.28 -34.36 -16.12
N ALA A 49 9.59 -34.16 -14.99
CA ALA A 49 8.27 -33.55 -14.99
C ALA A 49 8.30 -32.08 -15.44
N VAL A 50 9.29 -31.30 -15.00
CA VAL A 50 9.51 -29.91 -15.43
C VAL A 50 9.79 -29.86 -16.95
N SER A 51 10.58 -30.78 -17.48
CA SER A 51 10.94 -30.81 -18.90
C SER A 51 9.81 -31.27 -19.82
N THR A 52 8.87 -32.08 -19.32
CA THR A 52 7.81 -32.69 -20.15
C THR A 52 6.43 -32.07 -19.94
N THR A 53 6.18 -31.44 -18.79
CA THR A 53 4.88 -30.90 -18.41
C THR A 53 4.99 -29.40 -18.11
N PRO A 54 4.66 -28.51 -19.08
CA PRO A 54 4.79 -27.07 -18.91
C PRO A 54 4.06 -26.49 -17.69
N LEU A 55 2.91 -27.06 -17.33
CA LEU A 55 2.17 -26.67 -16.14
C LEU A 55 2.98 -26.93 -14.86
N VAL A 56 3.69 -28.07 -14.78
CA VAL A 56 4.56 -28.40 -13.64
C VAL A 56 5.74 -27.44 -13.58
N ALA A 57 6.39 -27.16 -14.71
CA ALA A 57 7.46 -26.15 -14.79
C ALA A 57 6.98 -24.79 -14.26
N MET A 58 5.84 -24.30 -14.75
CA MET A 58 5.25 -23.04 -14.29
C MET A 58 4.99 -23.04 -12.78
N LEU A 59 4.38 -24.09 -12.23
CA LEU A 59 4.08 -24.17 -10.80
C LEU A 59 5.34 -24.21 -9.93
N VAL A 60 6.35 -24.99 -10.33
CA VAL A 60 7.64 -25.05 -9.63
C VAL A 60 8.31 -23.67 -9.60
N ALA A 61 8.37 -22.97 -10.74
CA ALA A 61 8.95 -21.63 -10.79
C ALA A 61 8.13 -20.59 -10.00
N ALA A 62 6.80 -20.71 -9.96
CA ALA A 62 5.96 -19.84 -9.16
C ALA A 62 6.24 -20.00 -7.66
N VAL A 63 6.35 -21.24 -7.17
CA VAL A 63 6.70 -21.54 -5.76
C VAL A 63 8.12 -21.05 -5.45
N MET A 64 9.09 -21.36 -6.32
CA MET A 64 10.47 -20.90 -6.14
C MET A 64 10.56 -19.39 -6.08
N THR A 65 9.82 -18.69 -6.93
CA THR A 65 9.83 -17.22 -6.96
C THR A 65 9.19 -16.63 -5.72
N TRP A 66 8.09 -17.23 -5.26
CA TRP A 66 7.42 -16.81 -4.03
C TRP A 66 8.35 -16.91 -2.82
N ILE A 67 9.04 -18.05 -2.67
CA ILE A 67 10.02 -18.29 -1.60
C ILE A 67 11.24 -17.37 -1.74
N ALA A 68 11.76 -17.20 -2.96
CA ALA A 68 12.96 -16.40 -3.21
C ALA A 68 12.70 -14.89 -3.18
N HIS A 69 11.43 -14.46 -3.14
CA HIS A 69 11.02 -13.04 -3.28
C HIS A 69 11.58 -12.34 -4.53
N SER A 70 12.02 -13.09 -5.55
CA SER A 70 12.70 -12.55 -6.74
C SER A 70 12.39 -13.37 -7.98
N SER A 71 11.63 -12.78 -8.92
CA SER A 71 11.36 -13.41 -10.22
C SER A 71 12.59 -13.42 -11.12
N VAL A 72 13.43 -12.39 -11.04
CA VAL A 72 14.66 -12.28 -11.85
C VAL A 72 15.62 -13.44 -11.53
N ALA A 73 15.78 -13.78 -10.25
CA ALA A 73 16.63 -14.91 -9.85
C ALA A 73 16.15 -16.23 -10.47
N VAL A 74 14.84 -16.48 -10.47
CA VAL A 74 14.24 -17.70 -11.04
C VAL A 74 14.29 -17.70 -12.57
N VAL A 75 14.12 -16.54 -13.23
CA VAL A 75 14.31 -16.40 -14.68
C VAL A 75 15.75 -16.74 -15.07
N LEU A 76 16.74 -16.23 -14.35
CA LEU A 76 18.15 -16.54 -14.61
C LEU A 76 18.48 -18.01 -14.34
N LEU A 77 17.84 -18.64 -13.35
CA LEU A 77 17.93 -20.09 -13.14
C LEU A 77 17.40 -20.85 -14.35
N ALA A 78 16.21 -20.50 -14.84
CA ALA A 78 15.62 -21.10 -16.04
C ALA A 78 16.52 -20.93 -17.27
N MET A 79 17.11 -19.74 -17.46
CA MET A 79 18.11 -19.49 -18.51
C MET A 79 19.28 -20.45 -18.39
N SER A 80 19.86 -20.61 -17.20
CA SER A 80 21.02 -21.48 -17.03
C SER A 80 20.69 -22.96 -17.23
N LEU A 81 19.52 -23.42 -16.79
CA LEU A 81 19.08 -24.80 -17.00
C LEU A 81 18.90 -25.09 -18.50
N ALA A 82 18.38 -24.13 -19.25
CA ALA A 82 18.22 -24.24 -20.70
C ALA A 82 19.57 -24.25 -21.43
N VAL A 83 20.52 -23.38 -21.03
CA VAL A 83 21.88 -23.32 -21.60
C VAL A 83 22.66 -24.61 -21.35
N LYS A 84 22.53 -25.19 -20.14
CA LYS A 84 23.17 -26.46 -19.80
C LYS A 84 22.44 -27.68 -20.39
N GLY A 85 21.33 -27.49 -21.10
CA GLY A 85 20.54 -28.58 -21.70
C GLY A 85 19.77 -29.43 -20.69
N VAL A 86 19.65 -28.99 -19.44
CA VAL A 86 18.92 -29.70 -18.37
C VAL A 86 17.41 -29.68 -18.64
N VAL A 87 16.92 -28.57 -19.20
CA VAL A 87 15.52 -28.42 -19.64
C VAL A 87 15.47 -27.92 -21.08
N PRO A 88 14.48 -28.33 -21.89
CA PRO A 88 14.28 -27.77 -23.22
C PRO A 88 13.86 -26.29 -23.14
N PRO A 89 14.06 -25.49 -24.21
CA PRO A 89 13.65 -24.08 -24.24
C PRO A 89 12.17 -23.86 -23.88
N GLU A 90 11.29 -24.78 -24.29
CA GLU A 90 9.85 -24.73 -24.00
C GLU A 90 9.57 -24.76 -22.50
N ALA A 91 10.25 -25.66 -21.78
CA ALA A 91 10.16 -25.75 -20.32
C ALA A 91 10.77 -24.50 -19.66
N ALA A 92 11.85 -23.95 -20.21
CA ALA A 92 12.43 -22.70 -19.73
C ALA A 92 11.47 -21.51 -19.86
N PHE A 93 10.75 -21.39 -20.98
CA PHE A 93 9.70 -20.38 -21.15
C PHE A 93 8.56 -20.58 -20.14
N ALA A 94 8.13 -21.83 -19.90
CA ALA A 94 7.14 -22.13 -18.86
C ALA A 94 7.61 -21.76 -17.45
N LEU A 95 8.89 -21.99 -17.13
CA LEU A 95 9.49 -21.53 -15.87
C LEU A 95 9.44 -19.99 -15.75
N VAL A 96 9.73 -19.26 -16.84
CA VAL A 96 9.62 -17.78 -16.86
C VAL A 96 8.18 -17.31 -16.61
N VAL A 97 7.19 -17.97 -17.20
CA VAL A 97 5.76 -17.70 -16.92
C VAL A 97 5.47 -17.90 -15.44
N GLY A 98 5.94 -19.01 -14.87
CA GLY A 98 5.80 -19.31 -13.45
C GLY A 98 6.42 -18.25 -12.55
N ALA A 99 7.62 -17.77 -12.89
CA ALA A 99 8.28 -16.71 -12.14
C ALA A 99 7.51 -15.39 -12.14
N ASN A 100 6.84 -15.06 -13.25
CA ASN A 100 5.93 -13.92 -13.28
C ASN A 100 4.70 -14.14 -12.39
N VAL A 101 4.11 -15.33 -12.35
CA VAL A 101 2.98 -15.59 -11.44
C VAL A 101 3.42 -15.51 -9.97
N GLY A 102 4.51 -16.17 -9.61
CA GLY A 102 4.99 -16.26 -8.23
C GLY A 102 5.30 -14.89 -7.60
N SER A 103 5.86 -13.96 -8.37
CA SER A 103 6.17 -12.61 -7.88
C SER A 103 4.93 -11.75 -7.58
N ALA A 104 3.74 -12.15 -8.04
CA ALA A 104 2.49 -11.46 -7.72
C ALA A 104 1.77 -12.01 -6.48
N LEU A 105 2.25 -13.12 -5.90
CA LEU A 105 1.64 -13.72 -4.72
C LEU A 105 1.89 -12.90 -3.45
N ASN A 106 3.13 -12.44 -3.23
CA ASN A 106 3.50 -11.69 -2.02
C ASN A 106 2.67 -10.40 -1.83
N PRO A 107 2.52 -9.51 -2.84
CA PRO A 107 1.68 -8.32 -2.70
C PRO A 107 0.22 -8.63 -2.34
N VAL A 108 -0.33 -9.75 -2.81
CA VAL A 108 -1.71 -10.15 -2.50
C VAL A 108 -1.83 -10.64 -1.05
N LEU A 109 -0.85 -11.42 -0.58
CA LEU A 109 -0.81 -11.86 0.82
C LEU A 109 -0.65 -10.67 1.77
N GLU A 110 0.23 -9.73 1.43
CA GLU A 110 0.46 -8.51 2.22
C GLU A 110 -0.81 -7.65 2.27
N ALA A 111 -1.45 -7.39 1.13
CA ALA A 111 -2.68 -6.60 1.07
C ALA A 111 -3.90 -7.29 1.72
N SER A 112 -3.86 -8.60 1.90
CA SER A 112 -4.93 -9.34 2.58
C SER A 112 -5.00 -9.03 4.08
N SER A 113 -3.90 -8.56 4.67
CA SER A 113 -3.84 -8.10 6.07
C SER A 113 -4.33 -6.65 6.26
N ALA A 114 -4.42 -5.87 5.17
CA ALA A 114 -4.87 -4.49 5.22
C ALA A 114 -6.38 -4.38 5.51
N SER A 115 -6.73 -3.42 6.37
CA SER A 115 -8.11 -3.11 6.77
C SER A 115 -8.91 -2.41 5.66
N ASP A 116 -8.24 -1.82 4.67
CA ASP A 116 -8.84 -1.09 3.56
C ASP A 116 -8.99 -1.97 2.29
N PRO A 117 -10.22 -2.19 1.76
CA PRO A 117 -10.41 -2.90 0.49
C PRO A 117 -9.76 -2.23 -0.72
N THR A 118 -9.52 -0.92 -0.69
CA THR A 118 -8.91 -0.16 -1.79
C THR A 118 -7.46 -0.62 -2.02
N SER A 119 -6.72 -0.88 -0.93
CA SER A 119 -5.36 -1.42 -0.95
C SER A 119 -5.24 -2.78 -1.65
N ARG A 120 -6.34 -3.57 -1.72
CA ARG A 120 -6.37 -4.91 -2.32
C ARG A 120 -6.53 -4.89 -3.84
N ARG A 121 -7.04 -3.80 -4.41
CA ARG A 121 -7.38 -3.70 -5.84
C ARG A 121 -6.18 -3.89 -6.73
N MET A 122 -5.08 -3.18 -6.45
CA MET A 122 -3.88 -3.21 -7.29
C MET A 122 -3.14 -4.55 -7.22
N PRO A 123 -2.84 -5.12 -6.03
CA PRO A 123 -2.20 -6.43 -5.92
C PRO A 123 -3.03 -7.55 -6.56
N PHE A 124 -4.33 -7.59 -6.28
CA PHE A 124 -5.22 -8.61 -6.86
C PHE A 124 -5.35 -8.45 -8.37
N GLY A 125 -5.48 -7.21 -8.84
CA GLY A 125 -5.48 -6.88 -10.27
C GLY A 125 -4.19 -7.30 -10.97
N ASN A 126 -3.03 -7.12 -10.34
CA ASN A 126 -1.75 -7.57 -10.89
C ASN A 126 -1.66 -9.11 -10.95
N LEU A 127 -2.10 -9.82 -9.91
CA LEU A 127 -2.14 -11.29 -9.90
C LEU A 127 -3.06 -11.83 -11.00
N LEU A 128 -4.28 -11.31 -11.10
CA LEU A 128 -5.26 -11.76 -12.11
C LEU A 128 -4.75 -11.51 -13.54
N ASN A 129 -4.10 -10.36 -13.78
CA ASN A 129 -3.46 -10.06 -15.06
C ASN A 129 -2.37 -11.10 -15.39
N ARG A 130 -1.49 -11.42 -14.44
CA ARG A 130 -0.43 -12.42 -14.63
C ARG A 130 -0.95 -13.84 -14.80
N LEU A 131 -2.03 -14.21 -14.11
CA LEU A 131 -2.69 -15.50 -14.30
C LEU A 131 -3.33 -15.61 -15.69
N PHE A 132 -3.95 -14.53 -16.18
CA PHE A 132 -4.43 -14.48 -17.56
C PHE A 132 -3.29 -14.62 -18.57
N GLY A 133 -2.21 -13.84 -18.39
CA GLY A 133 -1.02 -13.94 -19.22
C GLY A 133 -0.41 -15.35 -19.20
N ALA A 134 -0.37 -15.99 -18.03
CA ALA A 134 0.12 -17.35 -17.87
C ALA A 134 -0.75 -18.38 -18.59
N ALA A 135 -2.08 -18.27 -18.48
CA ALA A 135 -2.99 -19.15 -19.22
C ALA A 135 -2.82 -18.99 -20.74
N LEU A 136 -2.69 -17.75 -21.22
CA LEU A 136 -2.45 -17.46 -22.64
C LEU A 136 -1.10 -18.01 -23.11
N ALA A 137 -0.04 -17.80 -22.33
CA ALA A 137 1.30 -18.28 -22.65
C ALA A 137 1.37 -19.81 -22.65
N LEU A 138 0.70 -20.50 -21.71
CA LEU A 138 0.62 -21.96 -21.71
C LEU A 138 -0.16 -22.50 -22.91
N LEU A 139 -1.26 -21.84 -23.31
CA LEU A 139 -2.06 -22.25 -24.45
C LEU A 139 -1.29 -22.17 -25.78
N PHE A 140 -0.43 -21.16 -25.93
CA PHE A 140 0.36 -20.92 -27.14
C PHE A 140 1.84 -21.28 -27.00
N LEU A 141 2.21 -22.03 -25.95
CA LEU A 141 3.61 -22.20 -25.57
C LEU A 141 4.45 -22.85 -26.67
N GLU A 142 3.91 -23.88 -27.32
CA GLU A 142 4.59 -24.60 -28.40
C GLU A 142 4.86 -23.66 -29.59
N GLN A 143 3.85 -22.92 -30.04
CA GLN A 143 3.98 -22.01 -31.18
C GLN A 143 4.94 -20.86 -30.85
N VAL A 144 4.83 -20.29 -29.65
CA VAL A 144 5.73 -19.23 -29.20
C VAL A 144 7.16 -19.76 -29.11
N SER A 145 7.36 -20.97 -28.61
CA SER A 145 8.69 -21.56 -28.50
C SER A 145 9.38 -21.68 -29.86
N VAL A 146 8.68 -22.26 -30.85
CA VAL A 146 9.20 -22.40 -32.21
C VAL A 146 9.60 -21.06 -32.80
N VAL A 147 8.76 -20.03 -32.65
CA VAL A 147 9.04 -18.68 -33.14
C VAL A 147 10.23 -18.05 -32.40
N MET A 148 10.30 -18.19 -31.08
CA MET A 148 11.37 -17.61 -30.26
C MET A 148 12.73 -18.23 -30.59
N VAL A 149 12.80 -19.56 -30.71
CA VAL A 149 14.06 -20.26 -31.04
C VAL A 149 14.46 -20.01 -32.49
N TRP A 150 13.50 -19.87 -33.41
CA TRP A 150 13.79 -19.49 -34.80
C TRP A 150 14.35 -18.07 -34.92
N TYR A 151 13.76 -17.10 -34.21
CA TYR A 151 14.21 -15.71 -34.21
C TYR A 151 15.53 -15.52 -33.45
N GLN A 152 15.67 -16.22 -32.32
CA GLN A 152 16.83 -16.15 -31.43
C GLN A 152 17.40 -17.55 -31.18
N PRO A 153 18.42 -17.98 -31.96
CA PRO A 153 19.04 -19.29 -31.79
C PRO A 153 19.84 -19.45 -30.49
N ASP A 154 20.26 -18.35 -29.86
CA ASP A 154 20.92 -18.39 -28.55
C ASP A 154 19.88 -18.63 -27.44
N THR A 155 19.92 -19.80 -26.81
CA THR A 155 18.92 -20.22 -25.81
C THR A 155 18.82 -19.27 -24.61
N ALA A 156 19.95 -18.74 -24.11
CA ALA A 156 19.93 -17.80 -22.98
C ALA A 156 19.16 -16.54 -23.36
N ARG A 157 19.51 -15.96 -24.51
CA ARG A 157 18.89 -14.76 -25.01
C ARG A 157 17.44 -14.98 -25.42
N ALA A 158 17.08 -16.14 -25.95
CA ALA A 158 15.70 -16.48 -26.25
C ALA A 158 14.83 -16.46 -24.98
N VAL A 159 15.32 -17.00 -23.86
CA VAL A 159 14.61 -17.00 -22.56
C VAL A 159 14.51 -15.58 -21.99
N ALA A 160 15.56 -14.76 -22.11
CA ALA A 160 15.52 -13.36 -21.70
C ALA A 160 14.55 -12.52 -22.56
N ASP A 161 14.61 -12.67 -23.88
CA ASP A 161 13.74 -11.98 -24.83
C ASP A 161 12.28 -12.41 -24.61
N PHE A 162 12.01 -13.69 -24.34
CA PHE A 162 10.69 -14.19 -23.97
C PHE A 162 10.16 -13.52 -22.69
N HIS A 163 11.00 -13.39 -21.65
CA HIS A 163 10.60 -12.71 -20.42
C HIS A 163 10.16 -11.26 -20.66
N THR A 164 10.92 -10.51 -21.47
CA THR A 164 10.58 -9.13 -21.82
C THR A 164 9.33 -9.07 -22.70
N ALA A 165 9.25 -9.91 -23.74
CA ALA A 165 8.12 -9.95 -24.65
C ALA A 165 6.81 -10.31 -23.93
N PHE A 166 6.83 -11.31 -23.04
CA PHE A 166 5.68 -11.71 -22.22
C PHE A 166 5.10 -10.52 -21.45
N ASN A 167 5.94 -9.78 -20.74
CA ASN A 167 5.51 -8.63 -19.95
C ASN A 167 5.02 -7.46 -20.82
N LEU A 168 5.67 -7.22 -21.96
CA LEU A 168 5.28 -6.17 -22.88
C LEU A 168 3.93 -6.46 -23.56
N ILE A 169 3.75 -7.70 -24.03
CA ILE A 169 2.48 -8.15 -24.64
C ILE A 169 1.36 -8.02 -23.62
N LEU A 170 1.57 -8.48 -22.39
CA LEU A 170 0.56 -8.38 -21.34
C LEU A 170 0.19 -6.93 -21.04
N ALA A 171 1.17 -6.02 -21.00
CA ALA A 171 0.93 -4.59 -20.86
C ALA A 171 0.12 -4.02 -22.03
N VAL A 172 0.48 -4.34 -23.27
CA VAL A 172 -0.23 -3.88 -24.48
C VAL A 172 -1.67 -4.41 -24.53
N LEU A 173 -1.91 -5.64 -24.09
CA LEU A 173 -3.25 -6.24 -24.04
C LEU A 173 -4.13 -5.58 -22.97
N PHE A 174 -3.59 -5.26 -21.80
CA PHE A 174 -4.37 -4.71 -20.69
C PHE A 174 -4.51 -3.18 -20.70
N LEU A 175 -3.58 -2.47 -21.34
CA LEU A 175 -3.61 -1.00 -21.43
C LEU A 175 -4.94 -0.46 -22.00
N PRO A 176 -5.48 -0.94 -23.15
CA PRO A 176 -6.73 -0.41 -23.70
C PRO A 176 -7.96 -0.74 -22.83
N ILE A 177 -7.91 -1.83 -22.05
CA ILE A 177 -9.02 -2.28 -21.20
C ILE A 177 -8.84 -1.88 -19.73
N LEU A 178 -7.87 -1.02 -19.41
CA LEU A 178 -7.55 -0.65 -18.03
C LEU A 178 -8.74 -0.02 -17.30
N GLY A 179 -9.52 0.83 -17.99
CA GLY A 179 -10.72 1.46 -17.42
C GLY A 179 -11.81 0.44 -17.05
N PRO A 180 -12.27 -0.42 -17.97
CA PRO A 180 -13.16 -1.53 -17.65
C PRO A 180 -12.62 -2.48 -16.57
N TYR A 181 -11.33 -2.80 -16.63
CA TYR A 181 -10.67 -3.68 -15.67
C TYR A 181 -10.68 -3.09 -14.26
N ALA A 182 -10.36 -1.81 -14.11
CA ALA A 182 -10.45 -1.09 -12.85
C ALA A 182 -11.89 -1.09 -12.31
N ARG A 183 -12.90 -0.87 -13.16
CA ARG A 183 -14.32 -0.93 -12.77
C ARG A 183 -14.76 -2.32 -12.30
N MET A 184 -14.20 -3.38 -12.86
CA MET A 184 -14.44 -4.74 -12.38
C MET A 184 -13.83 -4.93 -10.99
N LEU A 185 -12.59 -4.47 -10.78
CA LEU A 185 -11.90 -4.59 -9.48
C LEU A 185 -12.57 -3.75 -8.39
N THR A 186 -13.11 -2.57 -8.70
CA THR A 186 -13.89 -1.78 -7.73
C THR A 186 -15.22 -2.42 -7.38
N LYS A 187 -15.82 -3.22 -8.28
CA LYS A 187 -17.00 -4.04 -7.94
C LYS A 187 -16.65 -5.24 -7.07
N LEU A 188 -15.49 -5.86 -7.30
CA LEU A 188 -15.03 -7.03 -6.54
C LEU A 188 -14.55 -6.63 -5.14
N PHE A 189 -13.92 -5.46 -5.02
CA PHE A 189 -13.49 -4.84 -3.77
C PHE A 189 -14.14 -3.45 -3.65
N PRO A 190 -15.43 -3.38 -3.30
CA PRO A 190 -16.13 -2.10 -3.15
C PRO A 190 -15.46 -1.23 -2.10
N ASP A 191 -15.55 0.09 -2.30
CA ASP A 191 -15.14 1.02 -1.25
C ASP A 191 -15.95 0.66 0.00
N ARG A 192 -15.29 0.55 1.15
CA ARG A 192 -16.06 0.58 2.39
C ARG A 192 -16.78 1.92 2.41
N PRO A 193 -18.11 1.96 2.63
CA PRO A 193 -18.71 3.23 3.02
C PRO A 193 -17.88 3.74 4.20
N LEU A 194 -17.43 5.00 4.13
CA LEU A 194 -16.76 5.65 5.27
C LEU A 194 -17.56 5.28 6.52
N ALA A 195 -16.89 4.68 7.50
CA ALA A 195 -17.53 3.97 8.58
C ALA A 195 -18.66 4.80 9.23
N ALA A 196 -19.75 4.13 9.60
CA ALA A 196 -20.82 4.72 10.40
C ALA A 196 -20.34 5.22 11.79
N ASP A 197 -19.09 4.93 12.17
CA ASP A 197 -18.39 5.48 13.32
C ASP A 197 -17.32 6.51 12.87
N PRO A 198 -17.55 7.82 13.06
CA PRO A 198 -16.60 8.88 12.73
C PRO A 198 -15.24 8.74 13.42
N GLY A 199 -15.16 8.02 14.55
CA GLY A 199 -13.93 7.81 15.32
C GLY A 199 -13.02 6.70 14.79
N GLN A 200 -13.40 6.00 13.72
CA GLN A 200 -12.52 5.04 13.09
C GLN A 200 -11.44 5.76 12.25
N PRO A 201 -10.16 5.37 12.36
CA PRO A 201 -9.10 5.90 11.50
C PRO A 201 -9.35 5.58 10.02
N LEU A 202 -9.09 6.54 9.13
CA LEU A 202 -9.30 6.38 7.69
C LEU A 202 -7.99 6.29 6.92
N TYR A 203 -6.95 6.98 7.37
CA TYR A 203 -5.67 7.10 6.69
C TYR A 203 -4.56 6.27 7.34
N LEU A 204 -4.74 5.83 8.60
CA LEU A 204 -3.74 5.04 9.32
C LEU A 204 -3.65 3.61 8.75
N ASP A 205 -2.61 3.37 7.95
CA ASP A 205 -2.36 2.07 7.29
C ASP A 205 -1.15 1.36 7.92
N ALA A 206 -1.42 0.21 8.53
CA ALA A 206 -0.41 -0.64 9.17
C ALA A 206 0.57 -1.28 8.16
N GLY A 207 0.20 -1.41 6.88
CA GLY A 207 1.04 -2.00 5.83
C GLY A 207 2.21 -1.09 5.41
N VAL A 208 2.15 0.20 5.73
CA VAL A 208 3.10 1.22 5.24
C VAL A 208 4.05 1.72 6.34
N VAL A 209 4.02 1.10 7.52
CA VAL A 209 4.89 1.45 8.68
C VAL A 209 6.38 1.32 8.34
N ARG A 210 6.74 0.49 7.35
CA ARG A 210 8.12 0.33 6.85
C ARG A 210 8.59 1.47 5.95
N THR A 211 7.74 2.44 5.65
CA THR A 211 8.07 3.59 4.78
C THR A 211 7.74 4.90 5.53
N PRO A 212 8.66 5.41 6.36
CA PRO A 212 8.39 6.49 7.31
C PRO A 212 7.71 7.72 6.71
N ILE A 213 8.19 8.20 5.56
CA ILE A 213 7.62 9.36 4.89
C ILE A 213 6.12 9.19 4.54
N VAL A 214 5.71 7.98 4.15
CA VAL A 214 4.31 7.71 3.80
C VAL A 214 3.48 7.51 5.05
N ALA A 215 4.02 6.83 6.06
CA ALA A 215 3.36 6.66 7.36
C ALA A 215 3.12 8.00 8.07
N LEU A 216 4.12 8.89 8.11
CA LEU A 216 3.97 10.25 8.66
C LEU A 216 2.98 11.09 7.84
N GLY A 217 2.98 10.96 6.52
CA GLY A 217 1.98 11.60 5.67
C GLY A 217 0.55 11.13 5.93
N ASN A 218 0.37 9.83 6.23
CA ASN A 218 -0.91 9.25 6.64
C ASN A 218 -1.35 9.76 8.02
N ALA A 219 -0.45 9.79 9.00
CA ALA A 219 -0.75 10.28 10.34
C ALA A 219 -1.09 11.79 10.33
N ALA A 220 -0.41 12.59 9.50
CA ALA A 220 -0.73 14.00 9.32
C ALA A 220 -2.15 14.22 8.75
N ARG A 221 -2.56 13.42 7.76
CA ARG A 221 -3.94 13.48 7.23
C ARG A 221 -4.98 13.10 8.27
N GLU A 222 -4.67 12.12 9.12
CA GLU A 222 -5.54 11.74 10.22
C GLU A 222 -5.62 12.84 11.28
N ALA A 223 -4.50 13.48 11.62
CA ALA A 223 -4.46 14.60 12.55
C ALA A 223 -5.29 15.80 12.05
N LEU A 224 -5.24 16.12 10.75
CA LEU A 224 -6.08 17.17 10.17
C LEU A 224 -7.59 16.91 10.32
N ARG A 225 -8.04 15.64 10.37
CA ARG A 225 -9.46 15.34 10.66
C ARG A 225 -9.89 15.81 12.06
N LEU A 226 -8.98 15.90 13.02
CA LEU A 226 -9.29 16.46 14.34
C LEU A 226 -9.74 17.92 14.24
N ALA A 227 -9.19 18.70 13.29
CA ALA A 227 -9.61 20.07 13.05
C ALA A 227 -11.04 20.15 12.49
N ASP A 228 -11.41 19.25 11.58
CA ASP A 228 -12.78 19.16 11.05
C ASP A 228 -13.80 18.84 12.16
N PHE A 229 -13.44 17.93 13.06
CA PHE A 229 -14.26 17.60 14.23
C PHE A 229 -14.37 18.77 15.20
N LEU A 230 -13.26 19.44 15.49
CA LEU A 230 -13.25 20.64 16.33
C LEU A 230 -14.11 21.77 15.74
N GLU A 231 -14.09 21.99 14.42
CA GLU A 231 -14.96 22.95 13.74
C GLU A 231 -16.44 22.56 13.92
N THR A 232 -16.75 21.28 13.78
CA THR A 232 -18.11 20.77 13.97
C THR A 232 -18.58 20.98 15.41
N MET A 233 -17.70 20.76 16.39
CA MET A 233 -17.98 20.96 17.81
C MET A 233 -18.26 22.44 18.14
N LEU A 234 -17.43 23.35 17.62
CA LEU A 234 -17.65 24.80 17.71
C LEU A 234 -19.00 25.20 17.13
N ARG A 235 -19.37 24.67 15.97
CA ARG A 235 -20.65 24.94 15.31
C ARG A 235 -21.84 24.46 16.13
N CYS A 236 -21.74 23.28 16.76
CA CYS A 236 -22.79 22.78 17.65
C CYS A 236 -23.00 23.71 18.85
N VAL A 237 -21.93 24.17 19.49
CA VAL A 237 -22.00 25.12 20.60
C VAL A 237 -22.57 26.47 20.17
N ARG A 238 -22.12 26.99 19.02
CA ARG A 238 -22.67 28.22 18.42
C ARG A 238 -24.17 28.12 18.23
N LEU A 239 -24.65 27.04 17.61
CA LEU A 239 -26.08 26.81 17.38
C LEU A 239 -26.87 26.65 18.68
N ALA A 240 -26.31 26.01 19.71
CA ALA A 240 -26.93 25.91 21.02
C ALA A 240 -27.09 27.28 21.70
N LEU A 241 -26.13 28.19 21.50
CA LEU A 241 -26.17 29.55 22.04
C LEU A 241 -27.06 30.51 21.23
N GLU A 242 -27.12 30.34 19.91
CA GLU A 242 -27.83 31.25 19.00
C GLU A 242 -29.30 30.88 18.81
N LYS A 243 -29.59 29.59 18.54
CA LYS A 243 -30.91 29.10 18.11
C LYS A 243 -31.62 28.27 19.18
N ASP A 244 -31.15 28.36 20.43
CA ASP A 244 -31.69 27.62 21.58
C ASP A 244 -31.93 26.13 21.27
N SER A 245 -30.98 25.48 20.61
CA SER A 245 -31.08 24.10 20.14
C SER A 245 -30.41 23.12 21.13
N PRO A 246 -31.14 22.57 22.11
CA PRO A 246 -30.56 21.70 23.15
C PRO A 246 -29.97 20.41 22.59
N ASP A 247 -30.49 19.90 21.47
CA ASP A 247 -30.03 18.67 20.83
C ASP A 247 -28.57 18.75 20.33
N ARG A 248 -28.03 19.96 20.17
CA ARG A 248 -26.65 20.19 19.74
C ARG A 248 -25.63 19.97 20.86
N ILE A 249 -26.06 20.00 22.12
CA ILE A 249 -25.17 19.77 23.27
C ILE A 249 -24.70 18.31 23.34
N PRO A 250 -25.60 17.29 23.30
CA PRO A 250 -25.18 15.89 23.20
C PRO A 250 -24.35 15.57 21.95
N GLU A 251 -24.66 16.22 20.82
CA GLU A 251 -23.91 16.03 19.57
C GLU A 251 -22.46 16.51 19.70
N ALA A 252 -22.24 17.69 20.30
CA ALA A 252 -20.90 18.21 20.55
C ALA A 252 -20.09 17.27 21.47
N ARG A 253 -20.70 16.74 22.54
CA ARG A 253 -20.04 15.75 23.42
C ARG A 253 -19.65 14.47 22.70
N ARG A 254 -20.50 13.99 21.80
CA ARG A 254 -20.18 12.80 20.99
C ARG A 254 -18.99 13.04 20.06
N ILE A 255 -18.83 14.27 19.55
CA ILE A 255 -17.71 14.64 18.69
C ILE A 255 -16.40 14.65 19.50
N ASP A 256 -16.43 15.14 20.74
CA ASP A 256 -15.28 15.10 21.66
C ASP A 256 -14.79 13.66 21.88
N GLU A 257 -15.71 12.73 22.21
CA GLU A 257 -15.38 11.31 22.35
C GLU A 257 -14.78 10.70 21.06
N VAL A 258 -15.19 11.18 19.89
CA VAL A 258 -14.65 10.76 18.59
C VAL A 258 -13.23 11.28 18.40
N MET A 259 -12.97 12.55 18.76
CA MET A 259 -11.65 13.16 18.69
C MET A 259 -10.65 12.42 19.59
N ASP A 260 -11.05 12.06 20.81
CA ASP A 260 -10.23 11.30 21.76
C ASP A 260 -9.81 9.94 21.21
N ARG A 261 -10.78 9.16 20.69
CA ARG A 261 -10.49 7.86 20.09
C ARG A 261 -9.54 8.00 18.90
N LEU A 262 -9.73 9.03 18.06
CA LEU A 262 -8.90 9.26 16.90
C LEU A 262 -7.47 9.68 17.28
N ASN A 263 -7.32 10.56 18.26
CA ASN A 263 -6.02 10.95 18.81
C ASN A 263 -5.28 9.74 19.42
N GLY A 264 -5.97 8.88 20.16
CA GLY A 264 -5.40 7.64 20.66
C GLY A 264 -4.89 6.73 19.53
N ALA A 265 -5.63 6.63 18.43
CA ALA A 265 -5.21 5.85 17.26
C ALA A 265 -3.99 6.46 16.54
N ILE A 266 -3.94 7.79 16.41
CA ILE A 266 -2.78 8.51 15.83
C ILE A 266 -1.52 8.24 16.66
N GLN A 267 -1.62 8.39 17.99
CA GLN A 267 -0.50 8.15 18.90
C GLN A 267 -0.02 6.70 18.82
N ALA A 268 -0.95 5.74 18.91
CA ALA A 268 -0.63 4.32 18.81
C ALA A 268 0.05 3.99 17.48
N TYR A 269 -0.42 4.56 16.36
CA TYR A 269 0.17 4.36 15.05
C TYR A 269 1.60 4.89 14.96
N LEU A 270 1.85 6.13 15.41
CA LEU A 270 3.18 6.72 15.38
C LEU A 270 4.18 5.95 16.27
N MET A 271 3.72 5.38 17.39
CA MET A 271 4.55 4.53 18.26
C MET A 271 4.96 3.20 17.62
N THR A 272 4.31 2.76 16.54
CA THR A 272 4.72 1.55 15.80
C THR A 272 5.87 1.76 14.83
N LEU A 273 6.24 3.02 14.56
CA LEU A 273 7.36 3.35 13.67
C LEU A 273 8.68 2.93 14.31
N ASP A 274 9.55 2.30 13.52
CA ASP A 274 10.88 1.90 13.94
C ASP A 274 11.75 3.17 14.18
N PRO A 275 12.21 3.43 15.41
CA PRO A 275 13.03 4.59 15.72
C PRO A 275 14.31 4.66 14.89
N ASP A 276 14.89 3.51 14.52
CA ASP A 276 16.14 3.44 13.76
C ASP A 276 15.93 3.74 12.27
N ALA A 277 14.69 3.65 11.78
CA ALA A 277 14.32 3.99 10.41
C ALA A 277 13.99 5.48 10.23
N LEU A 278 13.81 6.24 11.31
CA LEU A 278 13.45 7.67 11.27
C LEU A 278 14.68 8.55 11.23
N ASP A 279 14.80 9.35 10.16
CA ASP A 279 15.83 10.39 10.13
C ASP A 279 15.44 11.60 11.02
N GLU A 280 16.33 12.59 11.08
CA GLU A 280 16.12 13.79 11.88
C GLU A 280 14.95 14.67 11.37
N HIS A 281 14.63 14.61 10.07
CA HIS A 281 13.49 15.31 9.51
C HIS A 281 12.18 14.58 9.84
N ASP A 282 12.18 13.26 9.76
CA ASP A 282 11.05 12.40 10.10
C ASP A 282 10.67 12.53 11.58
N ARG A 283 11.65 12.55 12.50
CA ARG A 283 11.40 12.77 13.94
C ARG A 283 10.76 14.13 14.22
N ARG A 284 11.29 15.21 13.63
CA ARG A 284 10.65 16.53 13.73
C ARG A 284 9.23 16.53 13.19
N ARG A 285 8.99 15.84 12.07
CA ARG A 285 7.65 15.77 11.47
C ARG A 285 6.68 14.99 12.35
N MET A 286 7.14 13.93 13.00
CA MET A 286 6.35 13.19 13.99
C MET A 286 5.98 14.08 15.18
N ASP A 287 6.94 14.84 15.72
CA ASP A 287 6.70 15.77 16.82
C ASP A 287 5.70 16.87 16.44
N GLU A 288 5.79 17.42 15.23
CA GLU A 288 4.82 18.39 14.69
C GLU A 288 3.40 17.81 14.65
N ILE A 289 3.25 16.56 14.19
CA ILE A 289 1.94 15.88 14.11
C ILE A 289 1.36 15.66 15.51
N LEU A 290 2.18 15.18 16.45
CA LEU A 290 1.76 14.97 17.84
C LEU A 290 1.38 16.28 18.54
N ALA A 291 2.17 17.34 18.33
CA ALA A 291 1.88 18.66 18.86
C ALA A 291 0.58 19.22 18.30
N PHE A 292 0.36 19.10 16.98
CA PHE A 292 -0.88 19.51 16.33
C PHE A 292 -2.08 18.75 16.89
N ALA A 293 -2.02 17.41 16.93
CA ALA A 293 -3.10 16.58 17.45
C ALA A 293 -3.43 16.91 18.91
N SER A 294 -2.40 17.04 19.75
CA SER A 294 -2.56 17.44 21.16
C SER A 294 -3.26 18.79 21.30
N ASN A 295 -2.85 19.80 20.53
CA ASN A 295 -3.48 21.12 20.55
C ASN A 295 -4.95 21.09 20.12
N MET A 296 -5.31 20.25 19.14
CA MET A 296 -6.72 20.08 18.74
C MET A 296 -7.56 19.45 19.85
N ILE A 297 -7.03 18.45 20.56
CA ILE A 297 -7.70 17.85 21.72
C ILE A 297 -7.86 18.85 22.86
N HIS A 298 -6.81 19.59 23.20
CA HIS A 298 -6.90 20.62 24.25
C HIS A 298 -7.94 21.70 23.90
N ALA A 299 -8.06 22.09 22.63
CA ALA A 299 -9.10 23.01 22.20
C ALA A 299 -10.50 22.39 22.33
N GLY A 300 -10.63 21.08 22.04
CA GLY A 300 -11.84 20.30 22.27
C GLY A 300 -12.24 20.30 23.75
N ASP A 301 -11.32 19.98 24.65
CA ASP A 301 -11.52 19.98 26.10
C ASP A 301 -12.04 21.33 26.62
N VAL A 302 -11.52 22.44 26.09
CA VAL A 302 -12.00 23.78 26.47
C VAL A 302 -13.46 23.97 26.07
N ILE A 303 -13.84 23.51 24.88
CA ILE A 303 -15.22 23.60 24.39
C ILE A 303 -16.13 22.70 25.24
N ASP A 304 -15.75 21.45 25.52
CA ASP A 304 -16.58 20.54 26.31
C ASP A 304 -16.74 20.98 27.77
N ASN A 305 -15.62 21.21 28.45
CA ASN A 305 -15.64 21.53 29.88
C ASN A 305 -16.26 22.91 30.15
N SER A 306 -15.99 23.89 29.30
CA SER A 306 -16.41 25.28 29.54
C SER A 306 -17.62 25.69 28.71
N MET A 307 -17.53 25.64 27.39
CA MET A 307 -18.55 26.26 26.53
C MET A 307 -19.85 25.46 26.46
N ILE A 308 -19.76 24.13 26.36
CA ILE A 308 -20.93 23.24 26.41
C ILE A 308 -21.63 23.38 27.77
N SER A 309 -20.87 23.37 28.86
CA SER A 309 -21.41 23.58 30.21
C SER A 309 -22.16 24.91 30.37
N VAL A 310 -21.59 26.01 29.83
CA VAL A 310 -22.25 27.33 29.83
C VAL A 310 -23.53 27.32 29.00
N ALA A 311 -23.48 26.78 27.78
CA ALA A 311 -24.64 26.70 26.89
C ALA A 311 -25.77 25.85 27.50
N ALA A 312 -25.44 24.69 28.07
CA ALA A 312 -26.40 23.81 28.73
C ALA A 312 -27.06 24.48 29.95
N ASN A 313 -26.28 25.15 30.80
CA ASN A 313 -26.80 25.87 31.96
C ASN A 313 -27.69 27.05 31.57
N ARG A 314 -27.35 27.79 30.52
CA ARG A 314 -28.17 28.87 29.97
C ARG A 314 -29.54 28.34 29.52
N LEU A 315 -29.55 27.26 28.72
CA LEU A 315 -30.77 26.63 28.22
C LEU A 315 -31.64 26.10 29.36
N LYS A 316 -31.04 25.38 30.31
CA LYS A 316 -31.73 24.84 31.49
C LYS A 316 -32.41 25.91 32.34
N ARG A 317 -31.82 27.11 32.43
CA ARG A 317 -32.35 28.24 33.20
C ARG A 317 -33.26 29.17 32.39
N GLY A 318 -33.47 28.91 31.09
CA GLY A 318 -34.29 29.75 30.22
C GLY A 318 -33.75 31.17 30.05
N LEU A 319 -32.42 31.36 30.11
CA LEU A 319 -31.79 32.67 30.06
C LEU A 319 -31.58 33.13 28.61
N ALA A 320 -31.92 34.38 28.31
CA ALA A 320 -31.65 35.02 27.02
C ALA A 320 -30.47 35.98 27.12
N PHE A 321 -29.62 36.02 26.09
CA PHE A 321 -28.63 37.07 25.95
C PHE A 321 -29.29 38.41 25.61
N SER A 322 -28.67 39.51 26.03
CA SER A 322 -28.97 40.83 25.46
C SER A 322 -28.56 40.85 23.97
N THR A 323 -29.17 41.73 23.18
CA THR A 323 -28.84 41.84 21.74
C THR A 323 -27.36 42.14 21.52
N SER A 324 -26.78 43.04 22.32
CA SER A 324 -25.33 43.35 22.28
C SER A 324 -24.50 42.13 22.67
N GLY A 325 -24.80 41.49 23.80
CA GLY A 325 -24.01 40.35 24.28
C GLY A 325 -24.09 39.14 23.34
N ARG A 326 -25.21 38.93 22.66
CA ARG A 326 -25.30 37.92 21.59
C ARG A 326 -24.38 38.25 20.43
N SER A 327 -24.38 39.50 19.98
CA SER A 327 -23.51 39.96 18.88
C SER A 327 -22.03 39.77 19.23
N ASP A 328 -21.61 40.20 20.42
CA ASP A 328 -20.22 40.11 20.87
C ASP A 328 -19.73 38.65 20.91
N VAL A 329 -20.57 37.73 21.41
CA VAL A 329 -20.23 36.29 21.44
C VAL A 329 -20.13 35.71 20.03
N MET A 330 -21.04 36.06 19.12
CA MET A 330 -21.00 35.54 17.74
C MET A 330 -19.78 36.04 16.97
N GLU A 331 -19.34 37.28 17.19
CA GLU A 331 -18.12 37.81 16.58
C GLU A 331 -16.87 37.03 17.04
N VAL A 332 -16.82 36.61 18.30
CA VAL A 332 -15.74 35.76 18.81
C VAL A 332 -15.76 34.39 18.15
N PHE A 333 -16.92 33.76 17.98
CA PHE A 333 -17.04 32.49 17.25
C PHE A 333 -16.57 32.61 15.81
N ASP A 334 -16.96 33.69 15.09
CA ASP A 334 -16.51 33.92 13.71
C ASP A 334 -14.99 34.01 13.61
N ARG A 335 -14.33 34.69 14.57
CA ARG A 335 -12.87 34.78 14.63
C ARG A 335 -12.21 33.44 14.94
N ILE A 336 -12.76 32.64 15.85
CA ILE A 336 -12.22 31.32 16.21
C ILE A 336 -12.35 30.35 15.03
N GLU A 337 -13.51 30.31 14.36
CA GLU A 337 -13.72 29.49 13.17
C GLU A 337 -12.77 29.87 12.04
N ALA A 338 -12.54 31.17 11.80
CA ALA A 338 -11.59 31.63 10.80
C ALA A 338 -10.13 31.24 11.13
N ASN A 339 -9.74 31.35 12.40
CA ASN A 339 -8.41 30.95 12.86
C ASN A 339 -8.20 29.44 12.70
N LEU A 340 -9.19 28.62 13.07
CA LEU A 340 -9.12 27.17 12.93
C LEU A 340 -8.94 26.75 11.47
N ARG A 341 -9.70 27.34 10.54
CA ARG A 341 -9.57 27.07 9.10
C ARG A 341 -8.23 27.52 8.51
N THR A 342 -7.55 28.47 9.13
CA THR A 342 -6.24 28.93 8.67
C THR A 342 -5.11 28.04 9.20
N ALA A 343 -5.33 27.38 10.35
CA ALA A 343 -4.38 26.49 10.99
C ALA A 343 -4.37 25.07 10.38
N ALA A 344 -5.50 24.65 9.78
CA ALA A 344 -5.66 23.38 9.08
C ALA A 344 -5.14 23.45 7.63
#